data_AF-A0A534XUD7-F1
#
_entry.id   AF-A0A534XUD7-F1
#
_cell.length_a   1.000
_cell.length_b   1.000
_cell.length_c   1.000
_cell.angle_alpha   90.00
_cell.angle_beta   90.00
_cell.angle_gamma   90.00
#
_symmetry.space_group_name_H-M   'P 1'
#
loop_
_entity.id
_entity.type
_entity.pdbx_description
1 polymer ?
#
loop_
_entity_poly.entity_id
_entity_poly.type
_entity_poly.pdbx_seq_one_letter_code
_entity_poly.pdbx_strand_id
1 'polypeptide(L)'
;MPVGILPPEDAAARDVEERLRDLAARFPPALRERVNRLLFGAAESILQLAEVDLVRFEAGSSAGSHTLALWEELAPVMSETVESVNRLVAVAEEVFPPRAEGDLDAGLDAAFGSASSDSVAERPPSKEEEIAGMVSAVSMGLRRDVTRLGERLRNPSVVSDTWNLISDLLEFRGRLRAGIGELIYQLASTVEDVERINVVPGYAMDLSQALLVRNAATNLAFLFRGHARRIAATPDDRLATVLGEALRDVQAFSRTRALAALRTADKRIFLETRTELHALSLETPPRVREIKLTTENLARFLDSLSMVSRRENLRLHDRQHLAEASAEVEIARQTTEASSVRAGLVRAVAAASALYGRDAQLDAFLRAQRHFPAEWLADTETATELGKLGNLLAAIPAP
;
A
#
# COMPACT_ATOMS: atom_id res chain seq x y z
N MET A 1 9.74 -38.41 3.33
CA MET A 1 8.91 -37.27 3.76
C MET A 1 8.91 -36.29 2.61
N PRO A 2 7.80 -36.07 1.89
CA PRO A 2 7.79 -35.09 0.82
C PRO A 2 7.91 -33.71 1.46
N VAL A 3 8.90 -32.93 1.01
CA VAL A 3 9.09 -31.53 1.39
C VAL A 3 7.84 -30.79 0.92
N GLY A 4 6.98 -30.42 1.87
CA GLY A 4 5.75 -29.68 1.56
C GLY A 4 6.12 -28.35 0.92
N ILE A 5 5.62 -28.11 -0.29
CA ILE A 5 5.71 -26.81 -0.95
C ILE A 5 4.94 -25.84 -0.05
N LEU A 6 5.67 -24.90 0.56
CA LEU A 6 5.07 -23.88 1.40
C LEU A 6 4.16 -22.99 0.54
N PRO A 7 3.08 -22.43 1.13
CA PRO A 7 2.38 -21.32 0.53
C PRO A 7 3.37 -20.23 0.08
N PRO A 8 3.13 -19.55 -1.06
CA PRO A 8 4.06 -18.55 -1.61
C PRO A 8 4.32 -17.39 -0.63
N GLU A 9 3.37 -17.09 0.26
CA GLU A 9 3.50 -16.08 1.31
C GLU A 9 4.50 -16.52 2.40
N ASP A 10 4.47 -17.81 2.77
CA ASP A 10 5.41 -18.39 3.76
C ASP A 10 6.82 -18.54 3.18
N ALA A 11 6.94 -18.79 1.87
CA ALA A 11 8.21 -18.80 1.17
C ALA A 11 8.85 -17.41 1.15
N ALA A 12 8.09 -16.37 0.75
CA ALA A 12 8.57 -14.99 0.73
C ALA A 12 8.97 -14.49 2.12
N ALA A 13 8.22 -14.86 3.16
CA ALA A 13 8.58 -14.50 4.53
C ALA A 13 9.91 -15.13 4.98
N ARG A 14 10.17 -16.39 4.60
CA ARG A 14 11.45 -17.06 4.87
C ARG A 14 12.61 -16.45 4.10
N ASP A 15 12.41 -16.12 2.83
CA ASP A 15 13.44 -15.50 2.00
C ASP A 15 13.88 -14.15 2.60
N VAL A 16 12.94 -13.35 3.09
CA VAL A 16 13.24 -12.09 3.81
C VAL A 16 13.97 -12.36 5.13
N GLU A 17 13.56 -13.37 5.90
CA GLU A 17 14.23 -13.73 7.15
C GLU A 17 15.70 -14.16 6.93
N GLU A 18 15.94 -15.01 5.93
CA GLU A 18 17.29 -15.42 5.52
C GLU A 18 18.11 -14.21 5.07
N ARG A 19 17.50 -13.31 4.28
CA ARG A 19 18.15 -12.08 3.83
C ARG A 19 18.53 -11.16 4.99
N LEU A 20 17.67 -11.01 6.00
CA LEU A 20 17.95 -10.21 7.18
C LEU A 20 19.12 -10.79 8.01
N ARG A 21 19.21 -12.12 8.10
CA ARG A 21 20.34 -12.81 8.74
C ARG A 21 21.66 -12.52 8.03
N ASP A 22 21.67 -12.62 6.70
CA ASP A 22 22.83 -12.34 5.87
C ASP A 22 23.27 -10.88 5.97
N LEU A 23 22.31 -9.94 6.02
CA LEU A 23 22.57 -8.52 6.22
C LEU A 23 23.19 -8.24 7.59
N ALA A 24 22.65 -8.84 8.66
CA ALA A 24 23.18 -8.68 10.00
C ALA A 24 24.65 -9.11 10.09
N ALA A 25 25.04 -10.19 9.38
CA ALA A 25 26.43 -10.67 9.36
C ALA A 25 27.44 -9.65 8.81
N ARG A 26 27.00 -8.73 7.93
CA ARG A 26 27.83 -7.68 7.30
C ARG A 26 28.15 -6.51 8.23
N PHE A 27 27.45 -6.39 9.36
CA PHE A 27 27.77 -5.37 10.36
C PHE A 27 29.10 -5.69 11.09
N PRO A 28 29.76 -4.65 11.65
CA PRO A 28 30.94 -4.84 12.49
C PRO A 28 30.66 -5.84 13.63
N PRO A 29 31.66 -6.64 14.07
CA PRO A 29 31.46 -7.67 15.09
C PRO A 29 30.82 -7.15 16.39
N ALA A 30 31.12 -5.92 16.79
CA ALA A 30 30.55 -5.28 17.98
C ALA A 30 29.05 -4.95 17.86
N LEU A 31 28.53 -4.81 16.64
CA LEU A 31 27.13 -4.45 16.37
C LEU A 31 26.31 -5.61 15.84
N ARG A 32 26.94 -6.66 15.31
CA ARG A 32 26.27 -7.78 14.64
C ARG A 32 25.15 -8.40 15.46
N GLU A 33 25.43 -8.83 16.69
CA GLU A 33 24.43 -9.50 17.53
C GLU A 33 23.28 -8.55 17.89
N ARG A 34 23.62 -7.28 18.15
CA ARG A 34 22.68 -6.24 18.50
C ARG A 34 21.71 -5.96 17.34
N VAL A 35 22.26 -5.67 16.16
CA VAL A 35 21.46 -5.44 14.95
C VAL A 35 20.64 -6.69 14.58
N ASN A 36 21.21 -7.88 14.73
CA ASN A 36 20.48 -9.13 14.49
C ASN A 36 19.24 -9.23 15.38
N ARG A 37 19.40 -9.08 16.70
CA ARG A 37 18.26 -9.11 17.64
C ARG A 37 17.19 -8.06 17.29
N LEU A 38 17.61 -6.86 16.90
CA LEU A 38 16.70 -5.78 16.52
C LEU A 38 15.93 -6.10 15.22
N LEU A 39 16.62 -6.54 14.16
CA LEU A 39 16.01 -6.85 12.87
C LEU A 39 14.99 -8.00 12.99
N PHE A 40 15.34 -9.04 13.73
CA PHE A 40 14.43 -10.17 13.96
C PHE A 40 13.23 -9.79 14.82
N GLY A 41 13.43 -9.03 15.90
CA GLY A 41 12.33 -8.51 16.71
C GLY A 41 11.40 -7.60 15.91
N ALA A 42 11.97 -6.73 15.06
CA ALA A 42 11.21 -5.85 14.18
C ALA A 42 10.41 -6.65 13.13
N ALA A 43 11.02 -7.68 12.53
CA ALA A 43 10.35 -8.54 11.57
C ALA A 43 9.19 -9.32 12.18
N GLU A 44 9.39 -9.91 13.37
CA GLU A 44 8.34 -10.59 14.13
C GLU A 44 7.18 -9.64 14.45
N SER A 45 7.48 -8.42 14.91
CA SER A 45 6.45 -7.41 15.19
C SER A 45 5.67 -7.03 13.93
N ILE A 46 6.31 -6.86 12.76
CA ILE A 46 5.58 -6.59 11.51
C ILE A 46 4.60 -7.72 11.20
N LEU A 47 5.02 -8.98 11.33
CA LEU A 47 4.18 -10.15 11.07
C LEU A 47 3.01 -10.23 12.04
N GLN A 48 3.23 -9.98 13.34
CA GLN A 48 2.15 -9.91 14.34
C GLN A 48 1.17 -8.77 14.07
N LEU A 49 1.66 -7.65 13.54
CA LEU A 49 0.83 -6.50 13.17
C LEU A 49 0.07 -6.68 11.84
N ALA A 50 0.34 -7.75 11.07
CA ALA A 50 -0.31 -8.01 9.78
C ALA A 50 -1.84 -8.12 9.89
N GLU A 51 -2.55 -7.69 8.85
CA GLU A 51 -3.99 -7.42 8.88
C GLU A 51 -4.82 -8.54 9.54
N VAL A 52 -5.47 -8.20 10.64
CA VAL A 52 -6.58 -9.02 11.18
C VAL A 52 -7.77 -8.78 10.27
N ASP A 53 -8.46 -9.86 9.88
CA ASP A 53 -9.70 -9.78 9.11
C ASP A 53 -10.82 -9.16 9.96
N LEU A 54 -10.84 -7.83 9.99
CA LEU A 54 -11.92 -7.04 10.59
C LEU A 54 -13.08 -6.86 9.61
N VAL A 55 -12.96 -7.34 8.36
CA VAL A 55 -13.98 -7.22 7.31
C VAL A 55 -15.23 -8.02 7.68
N ARG A 56 -15.07 -9.09 8.47
CA ARG A 56 -16.20 -9.88 8.98
C ARG A 56 -17.19 -9.06 9.84
N PHE A 57 -16.73 -8.00 10.51
CA PHE A 57 -17.58 -7.13 11.33
C PHE A 57 -18.32 -6.07 10.52
N GLU A 58 -17.88 -5.82 9.29
CA GLU A 58 -18.45 -4.82 8.40
C GLU A 58 -19.75 -5.32 7.74
N ALA A 59 -19.91 -6.65 7.58
CA ALA A 59 -21.04 -7.27 6.88
C ALA A 59 -22.33 -7.41 7.73
N GLY A 60 -22.24 -7.33 9.06
CA GLY A 60 -23.36 -7.55 9.99
C GLY A 60 -23.97 -6.28 10.59
N SER A 61 -23.46 -5.10 10.24
CA SER A 61 -23.79 -3.83 10.91
C SER A 61 -25.13 -3.23 10.47
N SER A 62 -26.23 -3.97 10.60
CA SER A 62 -27.56 -3.36 10.67
C SER A 62 -27.81 -2.87 12.10
N ALA A 63 -27.70 -1.56 12.31
CA ALA A 63 -28.19 -0.80 13.47
C ALA A 63 -27.68 -1.20 14.88
N GLY A 64 -26.69 -0.45 15.38
CA GLY A 64 -26.61 0.08 16.76
C GLY A 64 -26.50 -0.87 17.97
N SER A 65 -26.72 -2.18 17.83
CA SER A 65 -26.77 -3.15 18.95
C SER A 65 -25.50 -3.97 19.13
N HIS A 66 -24.48 -3.81 18.28
CA HIS A 66 -23.32 -4.70 18.19
C HIS A 66 -22.03 -4.16 18.82
N THR A 67 -22.07 -3.01 19.50
CA THR A 67 -20.86 -2.34 19.98
C THR A 67 -20.12 -3.14 21.05
N LEU A 68 -20.80 -3.74 22.03
CA LEU A 68 -20.12 -4.47 23.12
C LEU A 68 -19.45 -5.77 22.62
N ALA A 69 -20.15 -6.57 21.81
CA ALA A 69 -19.59 -7.80 21.24
C ALA A 69 -18.39 -7.51 20.33
N LEU A 70 -18.44 -6.42 19.56
CA LEU A 70 -17.30 -5.94 18.78
C LEU A 70 -16.12 -5.57 19.69
N TRP A 71 -16.36 -4.92 20.83
CA TRP A 71 -15.31 -4.59 21.79
C TRP A 71 -14.66 -5.83 22.41
N GLU A 72 -15.44 -6.85 22.74
CA GLU A 72 -14.92 -8.12 23.26
C GLU A 72 -13.99 -8.81 22.26
N GLU A 73 -14.27 -8.67 20.95
CA GLU A 73 -13.42 -9.23 19.89
C GLU A 73 -12.21 -8.35 19.52
N LEU A 74 -12.36 -7.01 19.58
CA LEU A 74 -11.27 -6.08 19.25
C LEU A 74 -10.27 -5.89 20.39
N ALA A 75 -10.71 -5.99 21.65
CA ALA A 75 -9.85 -5.76 22.81
C ALA A 75 -8.60 -6.67 22.82
N PRO A 76 -8.70 -7.99 22.58
CA PRO A 76 -7.52 -8.86 22.46
C PRO A 76 -6.57 -8.39 21.35
N VAL A 77 -7.09 -8.05 20.17
CA VAL A 77 -6.30 -7.58 19.02
C VAL A 77 -5.53 -6.31 19.37
N MET A 78 -6.17 -5.37 20.08
CA MET A 78 -5.52 -4.14 20.54
C MET A 78 -4.45 -4.41 21.60
N SER A 79 -4.74 -5.28 22.57
CA SER A 79 -3.79 -5.68 23.60
C SER A 79 -2.55 -6.33 23.00
N GLU A 80 -2.72 -7.29 22.09
CA GLU A 80 -1.63 -7.95 21.37
C GLU A 80 -0.81 -6.96 20.54
N THR A 81 -1.48 -6.03 19.85
CA THR A 81 -0.82 -4.97 19.07
C THR A 81 0.08 -4.10 19.96
N VAL A 82 -0.44 -3.62 21.09
CA VAL A 82 0.31 -2.78 22.02
C VAL A 82 1.44 -3.56 22.70
N GLU A 83 1.20 -4.82 23.06
CA GLU A 83 2.22 -5.68 23.65
C GLU A 83 3.38 -5.93 22.68
N SER A 84 3.08 -6.24 21.41
CA SER A 84 4.09 -6.45 20.37
C SER A 84 4.98 -5.22 20.17
N VAL A 85 4.39 -4.03 20.11
CA VAL A 85 5.13 -2.77 19.98
C VAL A 85 5.99 -2.51 21.22
N ASN A 86 5.45 -2.69 22.42
CA ASN A 86 6.20 -2.48 23.66
C ASN A 86 7.37 -3.47 23.79
N ARG A 87 7.19 -4.72 23.34
CA ARG A 87 8.24 -5.73 23.30
C ARG A 87 9.36 -5.29 22.35
N LEU A 88 9.03 -4.82 21.14
CA LEU A 88 10.02 -4.31 20.20
C LEU A 88 10.78 -3.11 20.77
N VAL A 89 10.08 -2.15 21.37
CA VAL A 89 10.70 -0.98 22.01
C VAL A 89 11.63 -1.39 23.15
N ALA A 90 11.25 -2.38 23.96
CA ALA A 90 12.11 -2.90 25.01
C ALA A 90 13.40 -3.56 24.45
N VAL A 91 13.27 -4.36 23.38
CA VAL A 91 14.44 -4.94 22.68
C VAL A 91 15.31 -3.82 22.11
N ALA A 92 14.72 -2.81 21.48
CA ALA A 92 15.43 -1.67 20.93
C ALA A 92 16.25 -0.92 21.99
N GLU A 93 15.68 -0.68 23.17
CA GLU A 93 16.37 0.03 24.27
C GLU A 93 17.41 -0.82 24.99
N GLU A 94 17.19 -2.13 25.12
CA GLU A 94 18.19 -3.04 25.66
C GLU A 94 19.44 -3.08 24.76
N VAL A 95 19.20 -3.12 23.45
CA VAL A 95 20.24 -3.31 22.45
C VAL A 95 20.88 -1.98 22.06
N PHE A 96 20.15 -0.88 22.01
CA PHE A 96 20.64 0.47 21.72
C PHE A 96 20.08 1.44 22.77
N PRO A 97 20.73 1.53 23.94
CA PRO A 97 20.22 2.37 25.02
C PRO A 97 20.15 3.85 24.61
N PRO A 98 19.10 4.57 25.02
CA PRO A 98 19.00 6.00 24.76
C PRO A 98 20.18 6.73 25.41
N ARG A 99 20.69 7.76 24.73
CA ARG A 99 21.74 8.63 25.29
C ARG A 99 21.24 9.23 26.60
N ALA A 100 22.07 9.18 27.65
CA ALA A 100 21.72 9.81 28.92
C ALA A 100 21.62 11.33 28.73
N GLU A 101 20.60 11.97 29.32
CA GLU A 101 20.41 13.42 29.26
C GLU A 101 21.66 14.20 29.75
N GLY A 102 22.49 13.60 30.61
CA GLY A 102 23.75 14.18 31.09
C GLY A 102 24.86 14.34 30.02
N ASP A 103 24.80 13.62 28.90
CA ASP A 103 25.75 13.81 27.78
C ASP A 103 25.43 15.07 26.95
N LEU A 104 24.19 15.58 27.02
CA LEU A 104 23.80 16.85 26.40
C LEU A 104 24.25 18.05 27.24
N ASP A 105 24.16 17.94 28.57
CA ASP A 105 24.63 18.97 29.50
C ASP A 105 26.17 19.09 29.52
N ALA A 106 26.90 17.96 29.41
CA ALA A 106 28.36 17.99 29.28
C ALA A 106 28.82 18.71 27.98
N GLY A 107 28.02 18.62 26.91
CA GLY A 107 28.25 19.36 25.67
C GLY A 107 27.89 20.86 25.77
N LEU A 108 26.87 21.21 26.55
CA LEU A 108 26.48 22.60 26.82
C LEU A 108 27.49 23.31 27.73
N ASP A 109 27.97 22.67 28.81
CA ASP A 109 29.02 23.21 29.67
C ASP A 109 30.35 23.36 28.92
N ALA A 110 30.66 22.47 27.96
CA ALA A 110 31.80 22.61 27.06
C ALA A 110 31.60 23.71 25.99
N ALA A 111 30.36 23.97 25.56
CA ALA A 111 30.03 25.00 24.57
C ALA A 111 29.98 26.43 25.18
N PHE A 112 29.71 26.55 26.48
CA PHE A 112 29.67 27.84 27.20
C PHE A 112 30.83 28.04 28.19
N GLY A 113 31.67 27.04 28.40
CA GLY A 113 32.89 27.11 29.21
C GLY A 113 34.02 27.88 28.50
N SER A 114 34.62 28.84 29.20
CA SER A 114 35.63 29.71 28.60
C SER A 114 36.98 29.01 28.37
N ALA A 115 37.39 29.05 27.09
CA ALA A 115 38.76 28.94 26.59
C ALA A 115 39.49 27.58 26.69
N SER A 116 39.31 26.75 25.67
CA SER A 116 40.45 26.31 24.85
C SER A 116 40.01 26.24 23.39
N SER A 117 40.77 26.89 22.51
CA SER A 117 40.47 27.08 21.09
C SER A 117 40.75 25.82 20.25
N ASP A 118 40.12 24.70 20.58
CA ASP A 118 39.90 23.66 19.59
C ASP A 118 38.47 23.87 19.09
N SER A 119 38.34 24.39 17.87
CA SER A 119 37.10 24.26 17.12
C SER A 119 36.68 22.80 17.21
N VAL A 120 35.56 22.53 17.89
CA VAL A 120 34.93 21.21 17.90
C VAL A 120 34.53 20.95 16.45
N ALA A 121 35.47 20.41 15.67
CA ALA A 121 35.20 19.88 14.37
C ALA A 121 34.15 18.81 14.61
N GLU A 122 32.93 19.07 14.17
CA GLU A 122 31.78 18.20 14.31
C GLU A 122 32.18 16.83 13.75
N ARG A 123 32.56 15.91 14.65
CA ARG A 123 33.02 14.58 14.25
C ARG A 123 31.82 13.91 13.61
N PRO A 124 31.92 13.36 12.39
CA PRO A 124 30.82 12.61 11.82
C PRO A 124 30.44 11.49 12.81
N PRO A 125 29.15 11.34 13.14
CA PRO A 125 28.70 10.38 14.12
C PRO A 125 29.23 9.00 13.74
N SER A 126 29.63 8.20 14.73
CA SER A 126 29.99 6.82 14.44
C SER A 126 28.75 6.06 13.92
N LYS A 127 28.95 5.00 13.13
CA LYS A 127 27.83 4.17 12.63
C LYS A 127 26.92 3.68 13.75
N GLU A 128 27.49 3.39 14.91
CA GLU A 128 26.72 2.99 16.10
C GLU A 128 25.81 4.11 16.60
N GLU A 129 26.30 5.35 16.62
CA GLU A 129 25.53 6.53 17.01
C GLU A 129 24.43 6.86 16.02
N GLU A 130 24.68 6.70 14.72
CA GLU A 130 23.66 6.84 13.67
C GLU A 130 22.53 5.81 13.85
N ILE A 131 22.89 4.55 14.06
CA ILE A 131 21.94 3.46 14.33
C ILE A 131 21.16 3.73 15.61
N ALA A 132 21.84 4.09 16.71
CA ALA A 132 21.18 4.37 17.98
C ALA A 132 20.23 5.57 17.88
N GLY A 133 20.59 6.62 17.14
CA GLY A 133 19.73 7.77 16.88
C GLY A 133 18.47 7.39 16.12
N MET A 134 18.61 6.58 15.07
CA MET A 134 17.47 6.07 14.28
C MET A 134 16.54 5.18 15.12
N VAL A 135 17.12 4.25 15.90
CA VAL A 135 16.36 3.34 16.78
C VAL A 135 15.60 4.12 17.84
N SER A 136 16.23 5.11 18.46
CA SER A 136 15.59 5.99 19.45
C SER A 136 14.44 6.80 18.85
N ALA A 137 14.65 7.40 17.67
CA ALA A 137 13.62 8.18 16.98
C ALA A 137 12.39 7.33 16.63
N VAL A 138 12.60 6.10 16.09
CA VAL A 138 11.51 5.17 15.78
C VAL A 138 10.81 4.73 17.06
N SER A 139 11.55 4.33 18.11
CA SER A 139 10.97 3.91 19.39
C SER A 139 10.10 5.00 20.03
N MET A 140 10.55 6.26 19.98
CA MET A 140 9.77 7.40 20.45
C MET A 140 8.51 7.62 19.61
N GLY A 141 8.61 7.47 18.29
CA GLY A 141 7.46 7.52 17.37
C GLY A 141 6.40 6.46 17.70
N LEU A 142 6.83 5.20 17.89
CA LEU A 142 5.96 4.09 18.24
C LEU A 142 5.24 4.32 19.58
N ARG A 143 5.97 4.78 20.62
CA ARG A 143 5.38 5.14 21.92
C ARG A 143 4.32 6.24 21.77
N ARG A 144 4.62 7.29 21.00
CA ARG A 144 3.68 8.39 20.74
C ARG A 144 2.42 7.89 20.06
N ASP A 145 2.55 6.95 19.11
CA ASP A 145 1.42 6.37 18.41
C ASP A 145 0.55 5.50 19.32
N VAL A 146 1.14 4.73 20.23
CA VAL A 146 0.40 3.97 21.26
C VAL A 146 -0.38 4.91 22.18
N THR A 147 0.25 5.98 22.68
CA THR A 147 -0.43 6.99 23.50
C THR A 147 -1.59 7.65 22.76
N ARG A 148 -1.37 8.02 21.49
CA ARG A 148 -2.40 8.63 20.64
C ARG A 148 -3.57 7.69 20.39
N LEU A 149 -3.32 6.38 20.21
CA LEU A 149 -4.41 5.40 20.15
C LEU A 149 -5.22 5.43 21.45
N GLY A 150 -4.55 5.36 22.61
CA GLY A 150 -5.21 5.43 23.91
C GLY A 150 -6.09 6.67 24.10
N GLU A 151 -5.66 7.83 23.60
CA GLU A 151 -6.45 9.06 23.59
C GLU A 151 -7.67 8.96 22.65
N ARG A 152 -7.51 8.41 21.44
CA ARG A 152 -8.62 8.22 20.48
C ARG A 152 -9.67 7.26 21.00
N LEU A 153 -9.27 6.17 21.66
CA LEU A 153 -10.19 5.18 22.24
C LEU A 153 -11.00 5.73 23.42
N ARG A 154 -10.58 6.85 24.02
CA ARG A 154 -11.37 7.56 25.04
C ARG A 154 -12.46 8.44 24.43
N ASN A 155 -12.44 8.68 23.11
CA ASN A 155 -13.42 9.52 22.44
C ASN A 155 -14.71 8.73 22.12
N PRO A 156 -15.87 9.12 22.68
CA PRO A 156 -17.14 8.43 22.44
C PRO A 156 -17.55 8.37 20.96
N SER A 157 -17.19 9.36 20.14
CA SER A 157 -17.55 9.37 18.71
C SER A 157 -16.82 8.30 17.89
N VAL A 158 -15.65 7.85 18.37
CA VAL A 158 -14.89 6.75 17.77
C VAL A 158 -15.45 5.42 18.24
N VAL A 159 -15.72 5.31 19.55
CA VAL A 159 -16.17 4.09 20.22
C VAL A 159 -17.60 3.70 19.83
N SER A 160 -18.45 4.67 19.51
CA SER A 160 -19.86 4.45 19.16
C SER A 160 -20.10 4.03 17.72
N ASP A 161 -19.18 4.34 16.80
CA ASP A 161 -19.28 3.95 15.38
C ASP A 161 -18.25 2.87 15.05
N THR A 162 -18.75 1.66 14.80
CA THR A 162 -17.96 0.48 14.40
C THR A 162 -16.99 0.78 13.25
N TRP A 163 -17.41 1.57 12.25
CA TRP A 163 -16.56 1.89 11.11
C TRP A 163 -15.40 2.81 11.49
N ASN A 164 -15.64 3.77 12.39
CA ASN A 164 -14.60 4.68 12.86
C ASN A 164 -13.57 3.93 13.72
N LEU A 165 -14.03 3.05 14.61
CA LEU A 165 -13.15 2.23 15.44
C LEU A 165 -12.25 1.31 14.61
N ILE A 166 -12.83 0.59 13.64
CA ILE A 166 -12.07 -0.29 12.73
C ILE A 166 -11.07 0.54 11.91
N SER A 167 -11.50 1.68 11.36
CA SER A 167 -10.64 2.57 10.58
C SER A 167 -9.44 3.05 11.41
N ASP A 168 -9.67 3.48 12.64
CA ASP A 168 -8.62 3.99 13.52
C ASP A 168 -7.61 2.91 13.91
N LEU A 169 -8.09 1.69 14.16
CA LEU A 169 -7.24 0.55 14.50
C LEU A 169 -6.38 0.12 13.31
N LEU A 170 -6.96 0.03 12.11
CA LEU A 170 -6.21 -0.33 10.89
C LEU A 170 -5.21 0.77 10.51
N GLU A 171 -5.58 2.04 10.62
CA GLU A 171 -4.65 3.16 10.37
C GLU A 171 -3.49 3.14 11.38
N PHE A 172 -3.77 2.91 12.66
CA PHE A 172 -2.74 2.77 13.69
C PHE A 172 -1.77 1.64 13.38
N ARG A 173 -2.28 0.43 13.12
CA ARG A 173 -1.45 -0.74 12.79
C ARG A 173 -0.64 -0.53 11.51
N GLY A 174 -1.24 0.08 10.49
CA GLY A 174 -0.55 0.46 9.26
C GLY A 174 0.61 1.42 9.50
N ARG A 175 0.43 2.43 10.36
CA ARG A 175 1.50 3.37 10.74
C ARG A 175 2.64 2.68 11.51
N LEU A 176 2.32 1.80 12.45
CA LEU A 176 3.32 1.01 13.17
C LEU A 176 4.14 0.14 12.21
N ARG A 177 3.46 -0.61 11.32
CA ARG A 177 4.13 -1.45 10.31
C ARG A 177 5.04 -0.62 9.40
N ALA A 178 4.58 0.54 8.95
CA ALA A 178 5.38 1.43 8.12
C ALA A 178 6.63 1.94 8.87
N GLY A 179 6.48 2.37 10.13
CA GLY A 179 7.60 2.84 10.95
C GLY A 179 8.64 1.74 11.23
N ILE A 180 8.19 0.53 11.56
CA ILE A 180 9.08 -0.62 11.81
C ILE A 180 9.74 -1.09 10.51
N GLY A 181 8.98 -1.13 9.40
CA GLY A 181 9.51 -1.48 8.08
C GLY A 181 10.55 -0.47 7.60
N GLU A 182 10.36 0.81 7.89
CA GLU A 182 11.34 1.85 7.59
C GLU A 182 12.63 1.67 8.40
N LEU A 183 12.53 1.33 9.69
CA LEU A 183 13.69 1.00 10.51
C LEU A 183 14.51 -0.14 9.89
N ILE A 184 13.87 -1.24 9.50
CA ILE A 184 14.52 -2.38 8.87
C ILE A 184 15.22 -1.96 7.56
N TYR A 185 14.51 -1.24 6.70
CA TYR A 185 15.04 -0.81 5.41
C TYR A 185 16.25 0.12 5.56
N GLN A 186 16.17 1.10 6.45
CA GLN A 186 17.25 2.05 6.69
C GLN A 186 18.47 1.35 7.29
N LEU A 187 18.29 0.44 8.25
CA LEU A 187 19.38 -0.39 8.78
C LEU A 187 20.05 -1.21 7.68
N ALA A 188 19.28 -1.92 6.87
CA ALA A 188 19.82 -2.72 5.77
C ALA A 188 20.60 -1.86 4.76
N SER A 189 20.09 -0.66 4.45
CA SER A 189 20.71 0.29 3.52
C SER A 189 22.07 0.83 4.00
N THR A 190 22.40 0.71 5.29
CA THR A 190 23.72 1.13 5.81
C THR A 190 24.88 0.20 5.42
N VAL A 191 24.57 -1.03 5.00
CA VAL A 191 25.58 -2.07 4.69
C VAL A 191 25.53 -2.55 3.25
N GLU A 192 24.41 -2.39 2.55
CA GLU A 192 24.23 -2.84 1.17
C GLU A 192 23.12 -2.03 0.48
N ASP A 193 23.21 -1.87 -0.84
CA ASP A 193 22.11 -1.39 -1.65
C ASP A 193 21.04 -2.48 -1.78
N VAL A 194 19.88 -2.26 -1.17
CA VAL A 194 18.81 -3.26 -1.05
C VAL A 194 17.47 -2.67 -1.47
N GLU A 195 16.63 -3.51 -2.06
CA GLU A 195 15.25 -3.15 -2.34
C GLU A 195 14.34 -3.54 -1.18
N ARG A 196 13.32 -2.73 -0.91
CA ARG A 196 12.33 -2.96 0.17
C ARG A 196 11.67 -4.33 0.09
N ILE A 197 11.40 -4.83 -1.13
CA ILE A 197 10.75 -6.12 -1.35
C ILE A 197 11.57 -7.30 -0.81
N ASN A 198 12.89 -7.14 -0.71
CA ASN A 198 13.82 -8.20 -0.28
C ASN A 198 14.13 -8.14 1.22
N VAL A 199 13.80 -7.04 1.92
CA VAL A 199 14.22 -6.83 3.32
C VAL A 199 13.08 -6.46 4.27
N VAL A 200 11.98 -5.90 3.78
CA VAL A 200 10.85 -5.50 4.63
C VAL A 200 9.79 -6.61 4.63
N PRO A 201 9.56 -7.29 5.77
CA PRO A 201 8.55 -8.35 5.87
C PRO A 201 7.16 -7.84 5.47
N GLY A 202 6.43 -8.64 4.68
CA GLY A 202 5.08 -8.31 4.23
C GLY A 202 5.00 -7.22 3.15
N TYR A 203 6.11 -6.59 2.74
CA TYR A 203 6.08 -5.54 1.71
C TYR A 203 5.52 -6.04 0.37
N ALA A 204 5.94 -7.23 -0.07
CA ALA A 204 5.44 -7.85 -1.30
C ALA A 204 3.92 -8.08 -1.24
N MET A 205 3.41 -8.50 -0.08
CA MET A 205 1.98 -8.70 0.13
C MET A 205 1.23 -7.36 0.10
N ASP A 206 1.72 -6.35 0.82
CA ASP A 206 1.11 -5.01 0.84
C ASP A 206 1.08 -4.36 -0.56
N LEU A 207 2.15 -4.56 -1.34
CA LEU A 207 2.23 -4.14 -2.73
C LEU A 207 1.21 -4.90 -3.60
N SER A 208 1.14 -6.23 -3.47
CA SER A 208 0.19 -7.05 -4.22
C SER A 208 -1.27 -6.65 -3.96
N GLN A 209 -1.63 -6.36 -2.69
CA GLN A 209 -2.96 -5.87 -2.32
C GLN A 209 -3.24 -4.49 -2.90
N ALA A 210 -2.26 -3.58 -2.83
CA ALA A 210 -2.39 -2.24 -3.41
C ALA A 210 -2.60 -2.29 -4.94
N LEU A 211 -1.85 -3.15 -5.63
CA LEU A 211 -2.01 -3.40 -7.07
C LEU A 211 -3.38 -4.00 -7.39
N LEU A 212 -3.83 -4.98 -6.60
CA LEU A 212 -5.13 -5.62 -6.75
C LEU A 212 -6.26 -4.60 -6.61
N VAL A 213 -6.21 -3.74 -5.60
CA VAL A 213 -7.18 -2.66 -5.38
C VAL A 213 -7.14 -1.67 -6.55
N ARG A 214 -5.96 -1.19 -6.94
CA ARG A 214 -5.79 -0.25 -8.05
C ARG A 214 -6.41 -0.80 -9.33
N ASN A 215 -6.06 -2.02 -9.71
CA ASN A 215 -6.54 -2.66 -10.93
C ASN A 215 -8.05 -2.84 -10.93
N ALA A 216 -8.61 -3.34 -9.82
CA ALA A 216 -10.04 -3.60 -9.69
C ALA A 216 -10.86 -2.30 -9.65
N ALA A 217 -10.40 -1.28 -8.92
CA ALA A 217 -11.04 0.03 -8.85
C ALA A 217 -11.03 0.72 -10.22
N THR A 218 -9.90 0.72 -10.93
CA THR A 218 -9.78 1.27 -12.28
C THR A 218 -10.72 0.58 -13.28
N ASN A 219 -10.81 -0.75 -13.22
CA ASN A 219 -11.73 -1.50 -14.07
C ASN A 219 -13.19 -1.13 -13.80
N LEU A 220 -13.57 -1.11 -12.52
CA LEU A 220 -14.93 -0.76 -12.13
C LEU A 220 -15.26 0.69 -12.49
N ALA A 221 -14.36 1.64 -12.25
CA ALA A 221 -14.50 3.04 -12.64
C ALA A 221 -14.71 3.20 -14.15
N PHE A 222 -13.94 2.46 -14.97
CA PHE A 222 -14.13 2.46 -16.43
C PHE A 222 -15.52 1.96 -16.83
N LEU A 223 -15.96 0.79 -16.31
CA LEU A 223 -17.28 0.24 -16.60
C LEU A 223 -18.40 1.17 -16.13
N PHE A 224 -18.27 1.70 -14.92
CA PHE A 224 -19.32 2.51 -14.30
C PHE A 224 -19.45 3.91 -14.91
N ARG A 225 -18.37 4.48 -15.46
CA ARG A 225 -18.47 5.66 -16.33
C ARG A 225 -19.32 5.40 -17.57
N GLY A 226 -19.20 4.21 -18.16
CA GLY A 226 -20.07 3.76 -19.24
C GLY A 226 -21.53 3.67 -18.81
N HIS A 227 -21.80 3.03 -17.67
CA HIS A 227 -23.14 2.92 -17.10
C HIS A 227 -23.77 4.28 -16.77
N ALA A 228 -23.03 5.18 -16.13
CA ALA A 228 -23.52 6.52 -15.80
C ALA A 228 -23.95 7.30 -17.04
N ARG A 229 -23.14 7.28 -18.12
CA ARG A 229 -23.50 7.92 -19.40
C ARG A 229 -24.75 7.29 -20.02
N ARG A 230 -24.84 5.96 -20.01
CA ARG A 230 -26.00 5.23 -20.54
C ARG A 230 -27.27 5.57 -19.75
N ILE A 231 -27.21 5.54 -18.43
CA ILE A 231 -28.34 5.85 -17.53
C ILE A 231 -28.79 7.30 -17.72
N ALA A 232 -27.86 8.25 -17.86
CA ALA A 232 -28.19 9.65 -18.11
C ALA A 232 -28.99 9.84 -19.42
N ALA A 233 -28.62 9.12 -20.48
CA ALA A 233 -29.24 9.19 -21.81
C ALA A 233 -30.47 8.27 -22.00
N THR A 234 -30.75 7.38 -21.05
CA THR A 234 -31.83 6.40 -21.17
C THR A 234 -33.19 7.03 -20.82
N PRO A 235 -34.25 6.79 -21.62
CA PRO A 235 -35.62 7.17 -21.27
C PRO A 235 -36.14 6.49 -19.99
N ASP A 236 -37.05 7.15 -19.29
CA ASP A 236 -37.48 6.76 -17.94
C ASP A 236 -38.11 5.34 -17.87
N ASP A 237 -38.77 4.89 -18.93
CA ASP A 237 -39.41 3.56 -19.03
C ASP A 237 -38.40 2.40 -19.05
N ARG A 238 -37.14 2.66 -19.41
CA ARG A 238 -36.08 1.64 -19.48
C ARG A 238 -35.03 1.77 -18.38
N LEU A 239 -35.18 2.76 -17.51
CA LEU A 239 -34.16 3.12 -16.53
C LEU A 239 -33.86 1.99 -15.54
N ALA A 240 -34.90 1.30 -15.07
CA ALA A 240 -34.77 0.17 -14.15
C ALA A 240 -33.94 -0.98 -14.75
N THR A 241 -34.15 -1.30 -16.03
CA THR A 241 -33.39 -2.33 -16.75
C THR A 241 -31.92 -1.96 -16.84
N VAL A 242 -31.60 -0.73 -17.24
CA VAL A 242 -30.20 -0.27 -17.38
C VAL A 242 -29.51 -0.19 -16.01
N LEU A 243 -30.21 0.26 -14.97
CA LEU A 243 -29.71 0.23 -13.59
C LEU A 243 -29.41 -1.20 -13.11
N GLY A 244 -30.25 -2.18 -13.47
CA GLY A 244 -30.01 -3.60 -13.19
C GLY A 244 -28.69 -4.11 -13.80
N GLU A 245 -28.30 -3.63 -14.97
CA GLU A 245 -26.99 -3.97 -15.56
C GLU A 245 -25.84 -3.38 -14.78
N ALA A 246 -25.93 -2.10 -14.40
CA ALA A 246 -24.92 -1.43 -13.59
C ALA A 246 -24.75 -2.12 -12.22
N LEU A 247 -25.84 -2.54 -11.60
CA LEU A 247 -25.83 -3.28 -10.33
C LEU A 247 -25.13 -4.64 -10.43
N ARG A 248 -25.20 -5.33 -11.58
CA ARG A 248 -24.49 -6.61 -11.76
C ARG A 248 -22.97 -6.43 -11.63
N ASP A 249 -22.41 -5.37 -12.19
CA ASP A 249 -20.96 -5.10 -12.09
C ASP A 249 -20.54 -4.68 -10.67
N VAL A 250 -21.37 -3.88 -9.98
CA VAL A 250 -21.16 -3.52 -8.57
C VAL A 250 -21.23 -4.76 -7.66
N GLN A 251 -22.16 -5.67 -7.92
CA GLN A 251 -22.28 -6.95 -7.21
C GLN A 251 -21.10 -7.87 -7.51
N ALA A 252 -20.64 -7.93 -8.75
CA ALA A 252 -19.46 -8.70 -9.13
C ALA A 252 -18.22 -8.21 -8.37
N PHE A 253 -17.98 -6.90 -8.34
CA PHE A 253 -16.89 -6.31 -7.57
C PHE A 253 -16.99 -6.63 -6.07
N SER A 254 -18.21 -6.63 -5.52
CA SER A 254 -18.45 -6.93 -4.11
C SER A 254 -18.02 -8.34 -3.69
N ARG A 255 -17.86 -9.27 -4.64
CA ARG A 255 -17.40 -10.64 -4.39
C ARG A 255 -15.89 -10.82 -4.57
N THR A 256 -15.18 -9.77 -4.96
CA THR A 256 -13.73 -9.81 -5.17
C THR A 256 -12.99 -9.53 -3.87
N ARG A 257 -11.73 -9.98 -3.80
CA ARG A 257 -10.80 -9.61 -2.72
C ARG A 257 -10.51 -8.10 -2.68
N ALA A 258 -10.75 -7.37 -3.78
CA ALA A 258 -10.46 -5.95 -3.86
C ALA A 258 -11.37 -5.12 -2.95
N LEU A 259 -12.64 -5.53 -2.79
CA LEU A 259 -13.53 -4.90 -1.83
C LEU A 259 -12.95 -5.04 -0.42
N ALA A 260 -12.49 -6.22 -0.03
CA ALA A 260 -11.93 -6.47 1.30
C ALA A 260 -10.70 -5.60 1.59
N ALA A 261 -9.84 -5.40 0.58
CA ALA A 261 -8.62 -4.59 0.66
C ALA A 261 -8.84 -3.07 0.49
N LEU A 262 -10.06 -2.60 0.26
CA LEU A 262 -10.37 -1.17 0.29
C LEU A 262 -10.22 -0.63 1.72
N ARG A 263 -9.88 0.67 1.81
CA ARG A 263 -9.92 1.39 3.08
C ARG A 263 -11.33 1.33 3.65
N THR A 264 -11.43 1.23 4.97
CA THR A 264 -12.70 1.13 5.71
C THR A 264 -13.70 2.24 5.30
N ALA A 265 -13.25 3.49 5.20
CA ALA A 265 -14.09 4.61 4.75
C ALA A 265 -14.60 4.45 3.31
N ASP A 266 -13.71 4.08 2.37
CA ASP A 266 -14.07 3.88 0.96
C ASP A 266 -15.05 2.71 0.80
N LYS A 267 -14.81 1.63 1.54
CA LYS A 267 -15.65 0.44 1.56
C LYS A 267 -17.05 0.75 2.08
N ARG A 268 -17.17 1.55 3.15
CA ARG A 268 -18.45 2.01 3.69
C ARG A 268 -19.25 2.77 2.63
N ILE A 269 -18.65 3.79 2.01
CA ILE A 269 -19.30 4.59 0.96
C ILE A 269 -19.79 3.69 -0.19
N PHE A 270 -18.94 2.74 -0.62
CA PHE A 270 -19.30 1.80 -1.68
C PHE A 270 -20.50 0.92 -1.30
N LEU A 271 -20.50 0.33 -0.10
CA LEU A 271 -21.55 -0.57 0.36
C LEU A 271 -22.88 0.15 0.63
N GLU A 272 -22.83 1.36 1.19
CA GLU A 272 -23.99 2.23 1.39
C GLU A 272 -24.61 2.61 0.03
N THR A 273 -23.78 3.07 -0.91
CA THR A 273 -24.24 3.46 -2.26
C THR A 273 -24.79 2.27 -3.05
N ARG A 274 -24.18 1.08 -2.92
CA ARG A 274 -24.72 -0.15 -3.50
C ARG A 274 -26.10 -0.49 -2.94
N THR A 275 -26.28 -0.35 -1.63
CA THR A 275 -27.56 -0.64 -0.97
C THR A 275 -28.64 0.35 -1.43
N GLU A 276 -28.29 1.63 -1.55
CA GLU A 276 -29.16 2.66 -2.10
C GLU A 276 -29.56 2.38 -3.56
N LEU A 277 -28.60 2.09 -4.44
CA LEU A 277 -28.88 1.75 -5.84
C LEU A 277 -29.76 0.50 -5.96
N HIS A 278 -29.54 -0.51 -5.11
CA HIS A 278 -30.38 -1.69 -5.07
C HIS A 278 -31.81 -1.34 -4.63
N ALA A 279 -31.99 -0.52 -3.59
CA ALA A 279 -33.30 -0.05 -3.17
C ALA A 279 -34.02 0.70 -4.30
N LEU A 280 -33.34 1.65 -4.95
CA LEU A 280 -33.86 2.40 -6.09
C LEU A 280 -34.27 1.52 -7.27
N SER A 281 -33.60 0.38 -7.47
CA SER A 281 -33.93 -0.57 -8.54
C SER A 281 -35.23 -1.35 -8.32
N LEU A 282 -35.69 -1.43 -7.07
CA LEU A 282 -36.92 -2.13 -6.69
C LEU A 282 -38.15 -1.20 -6.66
N GLU A 283 -37.95 0.12 -6.68
CA GLU A 283 -39.04 1.09 -6.58
C GLU A 283 -39.87 1.17 -7.87
N THR A 284 -41.19 1.24 -7.71
CA THR A 284 -42.15 1.42 -8.80
C THR A 284 -43.17 2.50 -8.41
N PRO A 285 -43.24 3.65 -9.11
CA PRO A 285 -42.45 4.05 -10.29
C PRO A 285 -40.98 4.38 -9.94
N PRO A 286 -40.04 4.28 -10.91
CA PRO A 286 -38.63 4.55 -10.66
C PRO A 286 -38.37 6.02 -10.31
N ARG A 287 -37.55 6.26 -9.28
CA ARG A 287 -37.10 7.61 -8.92
C ARG A 287 -35.97 8.07 -9.85
N VAL A 288 -36.35 8.53 -11.03
CA VAL A 288 -35.44 8.90 -12.13
C VAL A 288 -34.29 9.80 -11.68
N ARG A 289 -34.60 10.87 -10.93
CA ARG A 289 -33.61 11.85 -10.48
C ARG A 289 -32.58 11.23 -9.53
N GLU A 290 -33.05 10.43 -8.57
CA GLU A 290 -32.20 9.77 -7.58
C GLU A 290 -31.31 8.73 -8.25
N ILE A 291 -31.87 7.89 -9.14
CA ILE A 291 -31.09 6.91 -9.91
C ILE A 291 -29.95 7.57 -10.68
N LYS A 292 -30.24 8.65 -11.43
CA LYS A 292 -29.23 9.38 -12.20
C LYS A 292 -28.15 9.97 -11.30
N LEU A 293 -28.55 10.62 -10.20
CA LEU A 293 -27.63 11.25 -9.25
C LEU A 293 -26.73 10.24 -8.54
N THR A 294 -27.31 9.19 -7.96
CA THR A 294 -26.58 8.16 -7.20
C THR A 294 -25.63 7.38 -8.10
N THR A 295 -26.04 7.10 -9.36
CA THR A 295 -25.14 6.47 -10.35
C THR A 295 -23.97 7.39 -10.72
N GLU A 296 -24.23 8.68 -10.96
CA GLU A 296 -23.16 9.63 -11.28
C GLU A 296 -22.19 9.80 -10.10
N ASN A 297 -22.71 9.88 -8.87
CA ASN A 297 -21.90 9.98 -7.66
C ASN A 297 -21.04 8.74 -7.46
N LEU A 298 -21.57 7.54 -7.69
CA LEU A 298 -20.77 6.31 -7.64
C LEU A 298 -19.66 6.32 -8.70
N ALA A 299 -19.94 6.78 -9.92
CA ALA A 299 -18.89 6.91 -10.95
C ALA A 299 -17.76 7.85 -10.50
N ARG A 300 -18.09 9.02 -9.95
CA ARG A 300 -17.11 9.99 -9.42
C ARG A 300 -16.34 9.44 -8.23
N PHE A 301 -17.01 8.71 -7.34
CA PHE A 301 -16.36 8.03 -6.21
C PHE A 301 -15.37 6.97 -6.70
N LEU A 302 -15.75 6.14 -7.68
CA LEU A 302 -14.84 5.15 -8.23
C LEU A 302 -13.62 5.79 -8.92
N ASP A 303 -13.80 6.92 -9.59
CA ASP A 303 -12.70 7.71 -10.14
C ASP A 303 -11.78 8.26 -9.01
N SER A 304 -12.33 8.63 -7.86
CA SER A 304 -11.55 9.12 -6.71
C SER A 304 -10.72 8.02 -6.05
N LEU A 305 -11.06 6.75 -6.20
CA LEU A 305 -10.24 5.61 -5.73
C LEU A 305 -8.88 5.53 -6.44
N SER A 306 -8.67 6.23 -7.55
CA SER A 306 -7.35 6.42 -8.18
C SER A 306 -6.31 7.01 -7.21
N MET A 307 -6.75 7.65 -6.13
CA MET A 307 -5.90 8.10 -5.01
C MET A 307 -5.09 6.98 -4.37
N VAL A 308 -5.49 5.71 -4.52
CA VAL A 308 -4.70 4.55 -4.10
C VAL A 308 -3.31 4.57 -4.75
N SER A 309 -3.17 5.04 -5.98
CA SER A 309 -1.89 5.18 -6.69
C SER A 309 -0.92 6.18 -6.04
N ARG A 310 -1.33 6.90 -4.99
CA ARG A 310 -0.44 7.77 -4.19
C ARG A 310 0.22 7.06 -3.00
N ARG A 311 -0.14 5.80 -2.73
CA ARG A 311 0.53 4.99 -1.70
C ARG A 311 2.01 4.86 -2.05
N GLU A 312 2.88 4.95 -1.05
CA GLU A 312 4.33 4.97 -1.25
C GLU A 312 4.84 3.71 -1.96
N ASN A 313 4.36 2.53 -1.57
CA ASN A 313 4.73 1.28 -2.21
C ASN A 313 4.41 1.26 -3.71
N LEU A 314 3.25 1.79 -4.12
CA LEU A 314 2.90 1.94 -5.52
C LEU A 314 3.74 2.99 -6.22
N ARG A 315 4.10 4.10 -5.57
CA ARG A 315 4.98 5.12 -6.17
C ARG A 315 6.36 4.56 -6.48
N LEU A 316 6.94 3.79 -5.56
CA LEU A 316 8.26 3.16 -5.75
C LEU A 316 8.20 2.10 -6.87
N HIS A 317 7.19 1.23 -6.82
CA HIS A 317 6.91 0.25 -7.88
C HIS A 317 6.72 0.92 -9.25
N ASP A 318 5.90 1.97 -9.32
CA ASP A 318 5.61 2.67 -10.58
C ASP A 318 6.85 3.35 -11.14
N ARG A 319 7.71 3.91 -10.28
CA ARG A 319 9.00 4.47 -10.70
C ARG A 319 9.88 3.44 -11.37
N GLN A 320 9.99 2.25 -10.76
CA GLN A 320 10.80 1.15 -11.27
C GLN A 320 10.27 0.69 -12.64
N HIS A 321 8.99 0.33 -12.72
CA HIS A 321 8.43 -0.19 -13.97
C HIS A 321 8.30 0.86 -15.07
N LEU A 322 8.17 2.15 -14.73
CA LEU A 322 8.26 3.22 -15.72
C LEU A 322 9.66 3.29 -16.33
N ALA A 323 10.71 3.17 -15.51
CA ALA A 323 12.09 3.14 -15.97
C ALA A 323 12.37 1.90 -16.84
N GLU A 324 11.95 0.72 -16.39
CA GLU A 324 12.08 -0.55 -17.13
C GLU A 324 11.36 -0.49 -18.49
N ALA A 325 10.09 -0.07 -18.51
CA ALA A 325 9.31 0.04 -19.74
C ALA A 325 9.93 1.06 -20.71
N SER A 326 10.41 2.21 -20.19
CA SER A 326 11.07 3.22 -21.01
C SER A 326 12.40 2.73 -21.58
N ALA A 327 13.18 1.97 -20.80
CA ALA A 327 14.42 1.37 -21.25
C ALA A 327 14.19 0.34 -22.37
N GLU A 328 13.19 -0.54 -22.24
CA GLU A 328 12.83 -1.50 -23.29
C GLU A 328 12.35 -0.81 -24.57
N VAL A 329 11.59 0.29 -24.46
CA VAL A 329 11.21 1.10 -25.63
C VAL A 329 12.45 1.67 -26.32
N GLU A 330 13.42 2.19 -25.57
CA GLU A 330 14.62 2.78 -26.13
C GLU A 330 15.53 1.72 -26.80
N ILE A 331 15.72 0.57 -26.16
CA ILE A 331 16.44 -0.57 -26.75
C ILE A 331 15.78 -1.01 -28.06
N ALA A 332 14.45 -1.12 -28.08
CA ALA A 332 13.71 -1.50 -29.26
C ALA A 332 13.84 -0.46 -30.39
N ARG A 333 13.89 0.85 -30.07
CA ARG A 333 14.08 1.94 -31.05
C ARG A 333 15.45 1.93 -31.71
N GLN A 334 16.48 1.50 -30.98
CA GLN A 334 17.86 1.42 -31.47
C GLN A 334 18.11 0.16 -32.32
N THR A 335 17.16 -0.78 -32.33
CA THR A 335 17.26 -2.04 -33.05
C THR A 335 16.79 -1.89 -34.50
N THR A 336 17.50 -2.51 -35.45
CA THR A 336 17.19 -2.42 -36.89
C THR A 336 16.44 -3.63 -37.44
N GLU A 337 16.55 -4.78 -36.78
CA GLU A 337 15.89 -6.01 -37.20
C GLU A 337 14.42 -6.04 -36.71
N ALA A 338 13.46 -6.19 -37.63
CA ALA A 338 12.04 -6.08 -37.32
C ALA A 338 11.53 -7.07 -36.26
N SER A 339 12.01 -8.31 -36.29
CA SER A 339 11.73 -9.36 -35.29
C SER A 339 12.17 -8.92 -33.88
N SER A 340 13.37 -8.34 -33.78
CA SER A 340 13.97 -7.88 -32.53
C SER A 340 13.30 -6.60 -32.00
N VAL A 341 12.86 -5.69 -32.89
CA VAL A 341 12.02 -4.53 -32.52
C VAL A 341 10.69 -5.00 -31.94
N ARG A 342 10.04 -6.00 -32.56
CA ARG A 342 8.78 -6.55 -32.06
C ARG A 342 8.95 -7.21 -30.69
N ALA A 343 10.01 -8.01 -30.53
CA ALA A 343 10.33 -8.61 -29.23
C ALA A 343 10.56 -7.54 -28.14
N GLY A 344 11.23 -6.43 -28.48
CA GLY A 344 11.39 -5.28 -27.58
C GLY A 344 10.06 -4.60 -27.23
N LEU A 345 9.17 -4.40 -28.21
CA LEU A 345 7.82 -3.90 -27.97
C LEU A 345 7.04 -4.81 -27.01
N VAL A 346 7.11 -6.13 -27.20
CA VAL A 346 6.44 -7.10 -26.32
C VAL A 346 6.96 -6.99 -24.88
N ARG A 347 8.28 -6.89 -24.68
CA ARG A 347 8.87 -6.68 -23.34
C ARG A 347 8.46 -5.34 -22.74
N ALA A 348 8.45 -4.27 -23.53
CA ALA A 348 7.99 -2.95 -23.08
C ALA A 348 6.51 -2.97 -22.67
N VAL A 349 5.64 -3.65 -23.42
CA VAL A 349 4.21 -3.82 -23.08
C VAL A 349 4.05 -4.66 -21.81
N ALA A 350 4.85 -5.71 -21.64
CA ALA A 350 4.85 -6.52 -20.44
C ALA A 350 5.24 -5.70 -19.20
N ALA A 351 6.33 -4.91 -19.27
CA ALA A 351 6.75 -4.01 -18.20
C ALA A 351 5.69 -2.92 -17.92
N ALA A 352 5.15 -2.29 -18.97
CA ALA A 352 4.10 -1.28 -18.83
C ALA A 352 2.79 -1.83 -18.24
N SER A 353 2.52 -3.14 -18.38
CA SER A 353 1.34 -3.78 -17.80
C SER A 353 1.33 -3.74 -16.27
N ALA A 354 2.51 -3.67 -15.64
CA ALA A 354 2.62 -3.46 -14.20
C ALA A 354 2.07 -2.08 -13.78
N LEU A 355 2.07 -1.08 -14.68
CA LEU A 355 1.58 0.27 -14.43
C LEU A 355 0.05 0.41 -14.62
N TYR A 356 -0.68 -0.68 -14.86
CA TYR A 356 -2.13 -0.61 -15.07
C TYR A 356 -2.85 0.08 -13.91
N GLY A 357 -3.74 1.02 -14.24
CA GLY A 357 -4.44 1.89 -13.30
C GLY A 357 -3.67 3.13 -12.86
N ARG A 358 -2.47 3.38 -13.40
CA ARG A 358 -1.71 4.61 -13.17
C ARG A 358 -2.19 5.78 -14.03
N ASP A 359 -2.44 5.53 -15.31
CA ASP A 359 -2.84 6.55 -16.29
C ASP A 359 -3.94 6.02 -17.22
N ALA A 360 -4.93 6.87 -17.50
CA ALA A 360 -6.11 6.47 -18.26
C ALA A 360 -5.82 6.21 -19.74
N GLN A 361 -4.85 6.93 -20.34
CA GLN A 361 -4.48 6.74 -21.74
C GLN A 361 -3.62 5.48 -21.91
N LEU A 362 -2.66 5.27 -20.99
CA LEU A 362 -1.91 4.02 -20.95
C LEU A 362 -2.85 2.83 -20.75
N ASP A 363 -3.82 2.93 -19.85
CA ASP A 363 -4.79 1.85 -19.61
C ASP A 363 -5.63 1.55 -20.85
N ALA A 364 -6.02 2.57 -21.62
CA ALA A 364 -6.75 2.37 -22.86
C ALA A 364 -5.91 1.60 -23.89
N PHE A 365 -4.63 1.96 -24.00
CA PHE A 365 -3.66 1.23 -24.83
C PHE A 365 -3.50 -0.22 -24.35
N LEU A 366 -3.25 -0.44 -23.05
CA LEU A 366 -3.07 -1.79 -22.49
C LEU A 366 -4.31 -2.67 -22.62
N ARG A 367 -5.53 -2.11 -22.54
CA ARG A 367 -6.77 -2.86 -22.83
C ARG A 367 -6.85 -3.27 -24.30
N ALA A 368 -6.46 -2.40 -25.22
CA ALA A 368 -6.42 -2.74 -26.65
C ALA A 368 -5.43 -3.89 -26.90
N GLN A 369 -4.28 -3.90 -26.22
CA GLN A 369 -3.28 -4.97 -26.31
C GLN A 369 -3.79 -6.34 -25.83
N ARG A 370 -4.83 -6.41 -24.98
CA ARG A 370 -5.45 -7.69 -24.58
C ARG A 370 -6.26 -8.33 -25.70
N HIS A 371 -6.78 -7.52 -26.62
CA HIS A 371 -7.56 -8.00 -27.77
C HIS A 371 -6.70 -8.15 -29.03
N PHE A 372 -5.70 -7.27 -29.17
CA PHE A 372 -4.74 -7.25 -30.28
C PHE A 372 -3.32 -7.14 -29.71
N PRO A 373 -2.73 -8.25 -29.25
CA PRO A 373 -1.39 -8.26 -28.68
C PRO A 373 -0.32 -7.80 -29.68
N ALA A 374 0.70 -7.14 -29.15
CA ALA A 374 1.87 -6.68 -29.92
C ALA A 374 2.56 -7.79 -30.73
N GLU A 375 2.45 -9.04 -30.29
CA GLU A 375 2.97 -10.23 -30.99
C GLU A 375 2.34 -10.42 -32.38
N TRP A 376 1.08 -10.00 -32.55
CA TRP A 376 0.30 -10.18 -33.78
C TRP A 376 0.47 -9.01 -34.77
N LEU A 377 1.20 -7.96 -34.39
CA LEU A 377 1.42 -6.80 -35.24
C LEU A 377 2.27 -7.17 -36.46
N ALA A 378 1.96 -6.54 -37.59
CA ALA A 378 2.84 -6.57 -38.75
C ALA A 378 4.12 -5.78 -38.48
N ASP A 379 5.22 -6.14 -39.16
CA ASP A 379 6.51 -5.42 -39.03
C ASP A 379 6.38 -3.93 -39.34
N THR A 380 5.52 -3.57 -40.30
CA THR A 380 5.24 -2.19 -40.70
C THR A 380 4.52 -1.38 -39.61
N GLU A 381 3.78 -2.03 -38.73
CA GLU A 381 2.98 -1.39 -37.67
C GLU A 381 3.75 -1.30 -36.35
N THR A 382 4.72 -2.19 -36.14
CA THR A 382 5.48 -2.33 -34.90
C THR A 382 6.17 -1.03 -34.50
N ALA A 383 6.82 -0.33 -35.43
CA ALA A 383 7.48 0.96 -35.14
C ALA A 383 6.50 2.06 -34.73
N THR A 384 5.29 2.05 -35.31
CA THR A 384 4.24 3.02 -34.98
C THR A 384 3.70 2.76 -33.58
N GLU A 385 3.41 1.50 -33.24
CA GLU A 385 2.95 1.11 -31.91
C GLU A 385 4.02 1.36 -30.83
N LEU A 386 5.30 1.11 -31.14
CA LEU A 386 6.42 1.46 -30.26
C LEU A 386 6.53 2.98 -30.02
N GLY A 387 6.30 3.78 -31.06
CA GLY A 387 6.20 5.24 -30.96
C GLY A 387 5.06 5.69 -30.05
N LYS A 388 3.87 5.09 -30.21
CA LYS A 388 2.70 5.37 -29.35
C LYS A 388 2.97 5.03 -27.89
N LEU A 389 3.50 3.84 -27.60
CA LEU A 389 3.83 3.43 -26.23
C LEU A 389 4.86 4.38 -25.60
N GLY A 390 5.93 4.74 -26.32
CA GLY A 390 6.93 5.69 -25.83
C GLY A 390 6.34 7.07 -25.48
N ASN A 391 5.41 7.58 -26.31
CA ASN A 391 4.73 8.85 -26.03
C ASN A 391 3.82 8.76 -24.80
N LEU A 392 3.12 7.63 -24.62
CA LEU A 392 2.27 7.41 -23.45
C LEU A 392 3.11 7.36 -22.17
N LEU A 393 4.22 6.61 -22.16
CA LEU A 393 5.11 6.53 -21.01
C LEU A 393 5.72 7.90 -20.65
N ALA A 394 6.14 8.67 -21.65
CA ALA A 394 6.68 10.02 -21.45
C ALA A 394 5.65 11.04 -20.91
N ALA A 395 4.36 10.81 -21.15
CA ALA A 395 3.28 11.67 -20.67
C ALA A 395 2.89 11.39 -19.20
N ILE A 396 3.33 10.27 -18.62
CA ILE A 396 3.01 9.92 -17.24
C ILE A 396 3.81 10.83 -16.30
N PRO A 397 3.15 11.57 -15.39
CA PRO A 397 3.85 12.40 -14.42
C PRO A 397 4.79 11.56 -13.56
N ALA A 398 5.99 12.09 -13.36
CA ALA A 398 6.98 11.49 -12.46
C ALA A 398 6.33 11.23 -11.08
N PRO A 399 6.59 10.05 -10.48
CA PRO A 399 5.87 9.57 -9.30
C PRO A 399 6.02 10.45 -8.07
#